data_AF-A0A935A1X9-F1
#
_entry.id   AF-A0A935A1X9-F1
#
_cell.length_a   1.000
_cell.length_b   1.000
_cell.length_c   1.000
_cell.angle_alpha   90.00
_cell.angle_beta   90.00
_cell.angle_gamma   90.00
#
_symmetry.space_group_name_H-M   'P 1'
#
loop_
_entity.id
_entity.type
_entity.pdbx_description
1 polymer ?
#
loop_
_entity_poly.entity_id
_entity_poly.type
_entity_poly.pdbx_seq_one_letter_code
_entity_poly.pdbx_strand_id
1 'polypeptide(L)'
;MNADGTLDGSFGSGGKVLFDVAAADDNAFAITIQPDGKIVVAGSAWNGANNDFVVARFNTNGTPDTAGFGSGTGFVATVFAAADDIARAVRLQNDGKIVLAGSANMGASFADFAVVRYNADGSLDTSFDGDGRAHADFLQVATWLRAWCCKQTVPSL
;
A
#
# COMPACT_ATOMS: atom_id res chain seq x y z
N MET A 1 8.93 24.33 -1.49
CA MET A 1 8.51 25.73 -1.71
C MET A 1 9.53 26.61 -1.01
N ASN A 2 9.98 27.66 -1.66
CA ASN A 2 10.94 28.61 -1.09
C ASN A 2 10.23 29.52 -0.06
N ALA A 3 10.99 30.24 0.76
CA ALA A 3 10.44 31.14 1.78
C ALA A 3 9.59 32.28 1.18
N ASP A 4 9.78 32.60 -0.10
CA ASP A 4 9.04 33.61 -0.86
C ASP A 4 7.74 33.07 -1.50
N GLY A 5 7.39 31.80 -1.26
CA GLY A 5 6.21 31.15 -1.83
C GLY A 5 6.39 30.63 -3.26
N THR A 6 7.56 30.81 -3.87
CA THR A 6 7.86 30.22 -5.19
C THR A 6 8.12 28.72 -5.08
N LEU A 7 7.93 28.00 -6.19
CA LEU A 7 8.28 26.59 -6.27
C LEU A 7 9.80 26.41 -6.10
N ASP A 8 10.18 25.41 -5.32
CA ASP A 8 11.59 25.08 -5.12
C ASP A 8 12.10 24.37 -6.37
N GLY A 9 12.85 25.08 -7.22
CA GLY A 9 13.36 24.55 -8.47
C GLY A 9 14.33 23.36 -8.32
N SER A 10 14.85 23.10 -7.11
CA SER A 10 15.72 21.94 -6.84
C SER A 10 14.95 20.65 -6.62
N PHE A 11 13.61 20.73 -6.47
CA PHE A 11 12.74 19.57 -6.29
C PHE A 11 12.15 19.10 -7.62
N GLY A 12 12.52 17.90 -8.06
CA GLY A 12 12.09 17.33 -9.33
C GLY A 12 12.42 18.24 -10.52
N SER A 13 11.43 18.46 -11.39
CA SER A 13 11.52 19.37 -12.53
C SER A 13 10.68 20.62 -12.27
N GLY A 14 11.35 21.75 -12.02
CA GLY A 14 10.69 23.04 -11.77
C GLY A 14 9.84 23.06 -10.50
N GLY A 15 10.24 22.31 -9.46
CA GLY A 15 9.51 22.18 -8.20
C GLY A 15 8.34 21.22 -8.24
N LYS A 16 8.28 20.34 -9.25
CA LYS A 16 7.22 19.36 -9.45
C LYS A 16 7.82 18.00 -9.81
N VAL A 17 7.10 16.95 -9.46
CA VAL A 17 7.42 15.58 -9.86
C VAL A 17 6.21 15.04 -10.61
N LEU A 18 6.45 14.59 -11.83
CA LEU A 18 5.53 13.73 -12.57
C LEU A 18 6.18 12.36 -12.60
N PHE A 19 5.45 11.35 -12.11
CA PHE A 19 5.94 10.00 -12.02
C PHE A 19 4.86 9.07 -12.56
N ASP A 20 5.23 8.36 -13.61
CA ASP A 20 4.37 7.43 -14.33
C ASP A 20 4.70 6.02 -13.83
N VAL A 21 3.70 5.35 -13.27
CA VAL A 21 3.84 4.03 -12.66
C VAL A 21 3.44 2.94 -13.65
N ALA A 22 2.33 3.16 -14.37
CA ALA A 22 1.69 2.13 -15.18
C ALA A 22 1.12 2.68 -16.50
N ALA A 23 0.13 2.01 -17.07
CA ALA A 23 -0.29 2.25 -18.46
C ALA A 23 -1.23 3.45 -18.62
N ALA A 24 -1.88 3.90 -17.54
CA ALA A 24 -2.85 5.00 -17.60
C ALA A 24 -2.94 5.79 -16.28
N ASP A 25 -4.09 5.79 -15.61
CA ASP A 25 -4.35 6.65 -14.47
C ASP A 25 -3.56 6.23 -13.23
N ASP A 26 -2.78 7.16 -12.70
CA ASP A 26 -2.06 7.04 -11.44
C ASP A 26 -2.62 8.04 -10.43
N ASN A 27 -3.08 7.54 -9.29
CA ASN A 27 -3.70 8.35 -8.25
C ASN A 27 -2.89 8.29 -6.95
N ALA A 28 -2.42 9.44 -6.47
CA ALA A 28 -1.78 9.57 -5.16
C ALA A 28 -2.79 10.01 -4.10
N PHE A 29 -2.99 9.20 -3.05
CA PHE A 29 -3.98 9.47 -2.00
C PHE A 29 -3.36 9.81 -0.65
N ALA A 30 -2.15 9.34 -0.36
CA ALA A 30 -1.50 9.58 0.91
C ALA A 30 0.02 9.72 0.76
N ILE A 31 0.63 10.45 1.71
CA ILE A 31 2.06 10.73 1.73
C ILE A 31 2.59 10.67 3.17
N THR A 32 3.84 10.24 3.33
CA THR A 32 4.59 10.30 4.58
C THR A 32 6.07 10.51 4.31
N ILE A 33 6.82 10.96 5.31
CA ILE A 33 8.26 11.21 5.23
C ILE A 33 8.99 10.22 6.12
N GLN A 34 9.99 9.52 5.57
CA GLN A 34 10.89 8.65 6.33
C GLN A 34 11.90 9.46 7.14
N PRO A 35 12.50 8.89 8.21
CA PRO A 35 13.48 9.60 9.04
C PRO A 35 14.70 10.13 8.29
N ASP A 36 15.06 9.50 7.16
CA ASP A 36 16.14 9.92 6.27
C ASP A 36 15.73 11.04 5.28
N GLY A 37 14.48 11.51 5.37
CA GLY A 37 13.91 12.55 4.52
C GLY A 37 13.34 12.04 3.20
N LYS A 38 13.43 10.73 2.91
CA LYS A 38 12.77 10.17 1.72
C LYS A 38 11.26 10.28 1.84
N ILE A 39 10.61 10.44 0.70
CA ILE A 39 9.18 10.71 0.59
C ILE A 39 8.50 9.44 0.11
N VAL A 40 7.53 8.93 0.87
CA VAL A 40 6.75 7.75 0.51
C VAL A 40 5.34 8.19 0.15
N VAL A 41 4.89 7.84 -1.05
CA VAL A 41 3.56 8.16 -1.59
C VAL A 41 2.80 6.84 -1.78
N ALA A 42 1.56 6.79 -1.33
CA ALA A 42 0.67 5.65 -1.53
C ALA A 42 -0.55 6.05 -2.35
N GLY A 43 -1.03 5.09 -3.13
CA GLY A 43 -2.06 5.34 -4.10
C GLY A 43 -2.49 4.10 -4.87
N SER A 44 -2.98 4.31 -6.08
CA SER A 44 -3.26 3.23 -7.02
C SER A 44 -2.82 3.59 -8.44
N ALA A 45 -2.52 2.58 -9.24
CA ALA A 45 -2.15 2.74 -10.64
C ALA A 45 -2.93 1.75 -11.53
N TRP A 46 -3.35 2.21 -12.71
CA TRP A 46 -4.04 1.39 -13.69
C TRP A 46 -3.07 0.49 -14.48
N ASN A 47 -3.18 -0.82 -14.30
CA ASN A 47 -2.29 -1.81 -14.93
C ASN A 47 -2.72 -2.24 -16.36
N GLY A 48 -3.78 -1.64 -16.91
CA GLY A 48 -4.38 -2.04 -18.19
C GLY A 48 -5.71 -2.78 -18.06
N ALA A 49 -6.06 -3.28 -16.86
CA ALA A 49 -7.29 -4.01 -16.59
C ALA A 49 -8.03 -3.52 -15.34
N ASN A 50 -7.30 -3.14 -14.28
CA ASN A 50 -7.82 -2.64 -13.01
C ASN A 50 -6.75 -1.78 -12.31
N ASN A 51 -7.11 -1.20 -11.17
CA ASN A 51 -6.19 -0.48 -10.30
C ASN A 51 -5.52 -1.42 -9.30
N ASP A 52 -4.21 -1.25 -9.08
CA ASP A 52 -3.46 -1.96 -8.04
C ASP A 52 -3.01 -0.99 -6.93
N PHE A 53 -2.83 -1.49 -5.70
CA PHE A 53 -2.15 -0.70 -4.65
C PHE A 53 -0.76 -0.33 -5.12
N VAL A 54 -0.39 0.95 -4.97
CA VAL A 54 0.97 1.41 -5.26
C VAL A 54 1.57 2.12 -4.07
N VAL A 55 2.82 1.81 -3.80
CA VAL A 55 3.72 2.66 -2.99
C VAL A 55 4.90 3.09 -3.84
N ALA A 56 5.12 4.39 -3.96
CA ALA A 56 6.29 4.97 -4.60
C ALA A 56 7.17 5.66 -3.55
N ARG A 57 8.49 5.65 -3.76
CA ARG A 57 9.44 6.37 -2.91
C ARG A 57 10.30 7.32 -3.74
N PHE A 58 10.46 8.53 -3.22
CA PHE A 58 11.29 9.57 -3.79
C PHE A 58 12.38 9.99 -2.82
N ASN A 59 13.51 10.42 -3.35
CA ASN A 59 14.56 11.09 -2.62
C ASN A 59 14.09 12.47 -2.15
N THR A 60 14.87 13.10 -1.26
CA THR A 60 14.58 14.44 -0.71
C THR A 60 14.48 15.53 -1.78
N ASN A 61 15.13 15.34 -2.92
CA ASN A 61 15.06 16.23 -4.09
C ASN A 61 13.94 15.85 -5.08
N GLY A 62 13.05 14.92 -4.73
CA GLY A 62 11.91 14.53 -5.55
C GLY A 62 12.22 13.55 -6.69
N THR A 63 13.47 13.11 -6.87
CA THR A 63 13.75 12.04 -7.86
C THR A 63 13.28 10.68 -7.34
N PRO A 64 12.80 9.75 -8.19
CA PRO A 64 12.44 8.40 -7.75
C PRO A 64 13.63 7.67 -7.11
N ASP A 65 13.40 6.94 -6.01
CA ASP A 65 14.43 6.16 -5.31
C ASP A 65 14.63 4.78 -5.97
N THR A 66 15.14 4.79 -7.20
CA THR A 66 15.43 3.56 -7.96
C THR A 66 16.59 2.77 -7.37
N ALA A 67 17.50 3.40 -6.63
CA ALA A 67 18.65 2.72 -6.06
C ALA A 67 18.30 1.89 -4.81
N GLY A 68 17.27 2.30 -4.06
CA GLY A 68 16.97 1.72 -2.75
C GLY A 68 15.55 1.16 -2.58
N PHE A 69 14.67 1.31 -3.56
CA PHE A 69 13.26 0.93 -3.42
C PHE A 69 12.70 0.18 -4.64
N GLY A 70 11.82 -0.78 -4.37
CA GLY A 70 11.02 -1.44 -5.41
C GLY A 70 11.85 -2.21 -6.42
N SER A 71 12.98 -2.79 -5.99
CA SER A 71 13.86 -3.57 -6.87
C SER A 71 14.36 -2.82 -8.11
N GLY A 72 14.56 -1.51 -8.01
CA GLY A 72 15.08 -0.70 -9.13
C GLY A 72 14.08 0.28 -9.72
N THR A 73 12.79 0.14 -9.45
CA THR A 73 11.74 0.95 -10.08
C THR A 73 11.43 2.23 -9.31
N GLY A 74 11.75 2.29 -8.02
CA GLY A 74 11.31 3.36 -7.13
C GLY A 74 9.85 3.23 -6.69
N PHE A 75 9.15 2.16 -7.06
CA PHE A 75 7.78 1.87 -6.62
C PHE A 75 7.48 0.38 -6.52
N VAL A 76 6.40 0.02 -5.84
CA VAL A 76 5.87 -1.34 -5.81
C VAL A 76 4.38 -1.28 -6.05
N ALA A 77 3.92 -2.03 -7.05
CA ALA A 77 2.52 -2.35 -7.25
C ALA A 77 2.20 -3.68 -6.55
N THR A 78 1.07 -3.75 -5.85
CA THR A 78 0.64 -4.95 -5.14
C THR A 78 -0.79 -5.26 -5.48
N VAL A 79 -0.99 -6.46 -6.01
CA VAL A 79 -2.29 -7.01 -6.36
C VAL A 79 -2.79 -7.86 -5.20
N PHE A 80 -4.01 -7.60 -4.74
CA PHE A 80 -4.72 -8.47 -3.82
C PHE A 80 -5.61 -9.45 -4.60
N ALA A 81 -6.31 -9.00 -5.66
CA ALA A 81 -7.13 -9.86 -6.52
C ALA A 81 -7.27 -9.28 -7.94
N ALA A 82 -8.08 -9.93 -8.78
CA ALA A 82 -8.26 -9.54 -10.19
C ALA A 82 -9.23 -8.34 -10.39
N ALA A 83 -9.30 -7.41 -9.44
CA ALA A 83 -10.19 -6.24 -9.47
C ALA A 83 -9.51 -5.04 -8.78
N ASP A 84 -10.22 -3.90 -8.68
CA ASP A 84 -9.63 -2.65 -8.17
C ASP A 84 -9.18 -2.75 -6.70
N ASP A 85 -7.92 -2.39 -6.51
CA ASP A 85 -7.25 -2.24 -5.22
C ASP A 85 -6.80 -0.78 -5.08
N ILE A 86 -7.31 -0.07 -4.07
CA ILE A 86 -7.04 1.36 -3.83
C ILE A 86 -6.42 1.57 -2.45
N ALA A 87 -5.14 1.96 -2.39
CA ALA A 87 -4.49 2.37 -1.15
C ALA A 87 -4.86 3.82 -0.80
N ARG A 88 -5.41 4.05 0.39
CA ARG A 88 -5.87 5.38 0.84
C ARG A 88 -5.05 5.98 1.96
N ALA A 89 -4.25 5.16 2.64
CA ALA A 89 -3.44 5.57 3.76
C ALA A 89 -2.06 4.92 3.71
N VAL A 90 -1.05 5.64 4.19
CA VAL A 90 0.29 5.14 4.43
C VAL A 90 0.76 5.53 5.82
N ARG A 91 1.44 4.60 6.50
CA ARG A 91 2.12 4.84 7.78
C ARG A 91 3.47 4.15 7.82
N LEU A 92 4.42 4.78 8.51
CA LEU A 92 5.70 4.19 8.85
C LEU A 92 5.62 3.59 10.25
N GLN A 93 6.24 2.43 10.42
CA GLN A 93 6.47 1.83 11.73
C GLN A 93 7.86 2.20 12.25
N ASN A 94 8.06 2.09 13.57
CA ASN A 94 9.33 2.46 14.22
C ASN A 94 10.53 1.61 13.75
N ASP A 95 10.28 0.42 13.21
CA ASP A 95 11.28 -0.47 12.65
C ASP A 95 11.59 -0.18 11.16
N GLY A 96 11.02 0.89 10.60
CA GLY A 96 11.23 1.31 9.21
C GLY A 96 10.31 0.63 8.20
N LYS A 97 9.42 -0.28 8.64
CA LYS A 97 8.42 -0.87 7.74
C LYS A 97 7.36 0.14 7.31
N ILE A 98 6.79 -0.11 6.14
CA ILE A 98 5.79 0.74 5.52
C ILE A 98 4.47 -0.04 5.49
N VAL A 99 3.40 0.54 6.00
CA VAL A 99 2.06 -0.06 6.00
C VAL A 99 1.15 0.79 5.14
N LEU A 100 0.53 0.16 4.13
CA LEU A 100 -0.54 0.75 3.35
C LEU A 100 -1.88 0.14 3.79
N ALA A 101 -2.92 0.97 3.80
CA ALA A 101 -4.27 0.52 4.07
C ALA A 101 -5.25 1.16 3.10
N GLY A 102 -6.31 0.43 2.76
CA GLY A 102 -7.28 0.86 1.78
C GLY A 102 -8.36 -0.20 1.56
N SER A 103 -8.80 -0.33 0.32
CA SER A 103 -9.85 -1.25 -0.05
C SER A 103 -9.46 -2.06 -1.26
N ALA A 104 -9.73 -3.36 -1.24
CA ALA A 104 -9.40 -4.30 -2.31
C ALA A 104 -10.63 -5.13 -2.66
N ASN A 105 -10.88 -5.37 -3.94
CA ASN A 105 -12.07 -6.09 -4.37
C ASN A 105 -11.78 -7.60 -4.53
N MET A 106 -12.10 -8.39 -3.51
CA MET A 106 -11.80 -9.83 -3.43
C MET A 106 -12.83 -10.75 -4.11
N GLY A 107 -13.72 -10.21 -4.97
CA GLY A 107 -14.65 -11.01 -5.76
C GLY A 107 -16.12 -10.73 -5.45
N ALA A 108 -16.84 -11.69 -4.84
CA ALA A 108 -18.30 -11.61 -4.66
C ALA A 108 -18.76 -10.53 -3.65
N SER A 109 -17.83 -9.98 -2.87
CA SER A 109 -18.06 -8.91 -1.90
C SER A 109 -17.63 -7.56 -2.51
N PHE A 110 -18.39 -6.49 -2.18
CA PHE A 110 -17.90 -5.13 -2.40
C PHE A 110 -16.60 -4.91 -1.63
N ALA A 111 -15.80 -3.92 -2.05
CA ALA A 111 -14.43 -3.68 -1.58
C ALA A 111 -14.19 -3.99 -0.09
N ASP A 112 -13.34 -4.98 0.17
CA ASP A 112 -12.92 -5.40 1.51
C ASP A 112 -11.86 -4.44 2.05
N PHE A 113 -11.77 -4.34 3.37
CA PHE A 113 -10.65 -3.63 3.99
C PHE A 113 -9.36 -4.42 3.74
N ALA A 114 -8.35 -3.76 3.20
CA ALA A 114 -7.08 -4.38 2.84
C ALA A 114 -5.89 -3.61 3.41
N VAL A 115 -4.88 -4.35 3.85
CA VAL A 115 -3.63 -3.85 4.44
C VAL A 115 -2.47 -4.61 3.85
N VAL A 116 -1.42 -3.91 3.44
CA VAL A 116 -0.16 -4.52 3.00
C VAL A 116 0.99 -3.90 3.79
N ARG A 117 1.97 -4.74 4.16
CA ARG A 117 3.18 -4.30 4.84
C ARG A 117 4.41 -4.60 4.00
N TYR A 118 5.25 -3.59 3.85
CA TYR A 118 6.53 -3.65 3.16
C TYR A 118 7.68 -3.42 4.14
N ASN A 119 8.83 -4.01 3.84
CA ASN A 119 10.11 -3.62 4.40
C ASN A 119 10.53 -2.24 3.91
N ALA A 120 11.57 -1.67 4.52
CA ALA A 120 12.07 -0.35 4.16
C ALA A 120 12.55 -0.24 2.71
N ASP A 121 12.90 -1.34 2.04
CA ASP A 121 13.31 -1.38 0.62
C ASP A 121 12.12 -1.60 -0.35
N GLY A 122 10.90 -1.70 0.17
CA GLY A 122 9.69 -1.94 -0.62
C GLY A 122 9.39 -3.43 -0.86
N SER A 123 10.27 -4.36 -0.47
CA SER A 123 9.91 -5.78 -0.51
C SER A 123 8.75 -6.08 0.43
N LEU A 124 7.86 -7.02 0.08
CA LEU A 124 6.78 -7.44 0.97
C LEU A 124 7.34 -8.07 2.25
N ASP A 125 6.78 -7.69 3.40
CA ASP A 125 7.15 -8.30 4.67
C ASP A 125 6.32 -9.58 4.91
N THR A 126 6.88 -10.73 4.53
CA THR A 126 6.24 -12.05 4.66
C THR A 126 6.02 -12.48 6.12
N SER A 127 6.58 -11.77 7.10
CA SER A 127 6.22 -11.99 8.51
C SER A 127 4.84 -11.43 8.88
N PHE A 128 4.24 -10.61 8.01
CA PHE A 128 2.87 -10.11 8.14
C PHE A 128 1.91 -11.00 7.37
N ASP A 129 0.98 -11.65 8.07
CA ASP A 129 -0.05 -12.54 7.48
C ASP A 129 0.49 -13.67 6.56
N GLY A 130 1.79 -13.96 6.64
CA GLY A 130 2.49 -14.99 5.86
C GLY A 130 2.96 -14.54 4.48
N ASP A 131 2.35 -13.53 3.87
CA ASP A 131 2.68 -13.08 2.52
C ASP A 131 2.79 -11.55 2.36
N GLY A 132 2.65 -10.80 3.45
CA GLY A 132 2.70 -9.34 3.47
C GLY A 132 1.35 -8.65 3.28
N ARG A 133 0.25 -9.39 3.05
CA ARG A 133 -1.07 -8.85 2.71
C ARG A 133 -2.14 -9.43 3.63
N ALA A 134 -2.92 -8.56 4.24
CA ALA A 134 -4.08 -8.92 5.04
C ALA A 134 -5.34 -8.26 4.49
N HIS A 135 -6.47 -8.95 4.53
CA HIS A 135 -7.77 -8.38 4.20
C HIS A 135 -8.84 -8.88 5.17
N ALA A 136 -9.92 -8.11 5.32
CA ALA A 136 -11.03 -8.48 6.17
C ALA A 136 -12.36 -8.16 5.46
N ASP A 137 -13.16 -9.21 5.25
CA ASP A 137 -14.56 -9.10 4.87
C ASP A 137 -15.42 -9.01 6.14
N PHE A 138 -15.97 -7.82 6.39
CA PHE A 138 -16.84 -7.58 7.55
C PHE A 138 -18.27 -8.12 7.36
N LEU A 139 -18.64 -8.57 6.16
CA LEU A 139 -19.96 -9.13 5.83
C LEU A 139 -19.98 -10.67 5.84
N GLN A 140 -18.82 -11.34 5.82
CA GLN A 140 -18.73 -12.81 5.91
C GLN A 140 -18.52 -13.40 7.32
N VAL A 141 -18.59 -12.59 8.40
CA VAL A 141 -18.61 -13.12 9.79
C VAL A 141 -19.78 -14.08 10.10
N ALA A 142 -20.72 -14.30 9.16
CA ALA A 142 -21.74 -15.32 9.26
C ALA A 142 -21.24 -16.79 9.06
N THR A 143 -19.99 -17.02 8.62
CA THR A 143 -19.49 -18.39 8.41
C THR A 143 -18.81 -19.01 9.65
N TRP A 144 -18.47 -18.20 10.67
CA TRP A 144 -17.77 -18.67 11.88
C TRP A 144 -18.70 -19.27 12.96
N LEU A 145 -20.02 -19.08 12.88
CA LEU A 145 -20.97 -19.61 13.88
C LEU A 145 -21.33 -21.10 13.69
N ARG A 146 -21.00 -21.74 12.56
CA ARG A 146 -21.28 -23.18 12.35
C ARG A 146 -20.19 -24.12 12.85
N ALA A 147 -18.97 -23.64 13.11
CA ALA A 147 -17.86 -24.49 13.56
C ALA A 147 -17.75 -24.60 15.10
N TRP A 148 -18.35 -23.68 15.85
CA TRP A 148 -18.21 -23.66 17.32
C TRP A 148 -19.29 -24.48 18.06
N CYS A 149 -20.44 -24.78 17.44
CA CYS A 149 -21.53 -25.48 18.11
C CYS A 149 -21.37 -27.02 18.17
N CYS A 150 -20.35 -27.62 17.55
CA CYS A 150 -20.25 -29.09 17.43
C CYS A 150 -19.02 -29.72 18.12
N LYS A 151 -18.33 -29.01 19.03
CA LYS A 151 -17.16 -29.54 19.76
C LYS A 151 -17.23 -29.41 21.28
N GLN A 152 -18.42 -29.25 21.87
CA GLN A 152 -18.60 -29.42 23.31
C GLN A 152 -19.29 -30.76 23.59
N THR A 153 -18.49 -31.84 23.65
CA THR A 153 -18.88 -33.03 24.41
C THR A 153 -18.73 -32.69 25.90
N VAL A 154 -19.86 -32.59 26.60
CA VAL A 154 -19.93 -32.60 28.06
C VAL A 154 -19.39 -33.94 28.59
N PRO A 155 -18.41 -33.96 29.52
CA PRO A 155 -18.06 -35.19 30.24
C PRO A 155 -19.20 -35.57 31.18
N SER A 156 -19.63 -36.82 31.16
CA SER A 156 -20.54 -37.36 32.20
C SER A 156 -19.79 -37.49 33.53
N LEU A 157 -20.46 -37.08 34.61
CA LEU A 157 -20.08 -37.39 35.99
C LEU A 157 -20.26 -38.88 36.30
#